data_AF-A0A2N2YGY8-F1
#
_entry.id   AF-A0A2N2YGY8-F1
#
_cell.length_a   1.000
_cell.length_b   1.000
_cell.length_c   1.000
_cell.angle_alpha   90.00
_cell.angle_beta   90.00
_cell.angle_gamma   90.00
#
_symmetry.space_group_name_H-M   'P 1'
#
loop_
_entity.id
_entity.type
_entity.pdbx_description
1 polymer ?
#
loop_
_entity_poly.entity_id
_entity_poly.type
_entity_poly.pdbx_seq_one_letter_code
_entity_poly.pdbx_strand_id
1 'polypeptide(L)'
;MYRSINTTFIKIIILVLFAFTLASGCSKEKKDETSKRVMYGFDNIVSDKLIDILTEGLDNCSCTPTIIKAKYENQIVYYVIYTDAYCHVIIAPTLYDSQGNIVAKMNDVYEYSEKVSETEIIYRCGH
;
A
#
# COMPACT_ATOMS: atom_id res chain seq x y z
N MET A 1 -55.86 23.98 32.77
CA MET A 1 -54.96 23.74 33.91
C MET A 1 -53.58 23.40 33.33
N TYR A 2 -52.75 24.42 33.10
CA TYR A 2 -51.42 24.24 32.47
C TYR A 2 -50.48 23.65 33.52
N ARG A 3 -50.00 22.42 33.28
CA ARG A 3 -49.09 21.71 34.18
C ARG A 3 -47.74 22.42 34.10
N SER A 4 -47.32 23.05 35.20
CA SER A 4 -46.00 23.66 35.36
C SER A 4 -44.93 22.61 35.07
N ILE A 5 -44.25 22.73 33.93
CA ILE A 5 -43.11 21.89 33.60
C ILE A 5 -41.95 22.38 34.46
N ASN A 6 -41.54 21.49 35.37
CA ASN A 6 -40.55 21.74 36.40
C ASN A 6 -39.20 22.11 35.75
N THR A 7 -38.88 23.41 35.73
CA THR A 7 -37.69 24.01 35.09
C THR A 7 -36.36 23.43 35.60
N THR A 8 -36.37 22.72 36.73
CA THR A 8 -35.21 22.03 37.30
C THR A 8 -34.86 20.75 36.53
N PHE A 9 -35.86 20.03 35.99
CA PHE A 9 -35.64 18.78 35.24
C PHE A 9 -34.98 19.03 33.88
N ILE A 10 -35.35 20.13 33.23
CA ILE A 10 -34.80 20.56 31.93
C ILE A 10 -33.31 20.91 32.06
N LYS A 11 -32.90 21.54 33.18
CA LYS A 11 -31.49 21.91 33.42
C LYS A 11 -30.58 20.69 33.60
N ILE A 12 -31.08 19.60 34.19
CA ILE A 12 -30.31 18.36 34.38
C ILE A 12 -30.10 17.64 33.05
N ILE A 13 -31.12 17.59 32.18
CA ILE A 13 -31.03 16.93 30.87
C ILE A 13 -30.03 17.65 29.95
N ILE A 14 -30.01 18.99 29.98
CA ILE A 14 -29.06 19.79 29.18
C ILE A 14 -27.61 19.56 29.63
N LEU A 15 -27.39 19.40 30.94
CA LEU A 15 -26.05 19.17 31.51
C LEU A 15 -25.50 17.78 31.17
N VAL A 16 -26.37 16.76 31.08
CA VAL A 16 -25.99 15.40 30.65
C VAL A 16 -25.70 15.33 29.15
N LEU A 17 -26.42 16.10 28.32
CA LEU A 17 -26.19 16.17 26.87
C LEU A 17 -24.88 16.89 26.50
N PHE A 18 -24.46 17.89 27.29
CA PHE A 18 -23.22 18.63 27.02
C PHE A 18 -21.94 17.87 27.41
N ALA A 19 -22.05 16.86 28.27
CA ALA A 19 -20.91 16.03 28.66
C ALA A 19 -20.51 14.99 27.59
N PHE A 20 -21.39 14.68 26.63
CA PHE A 20 -21.13 13.67 25.60
C PHE A 20 -20.42 14.21 24.35
N THR A 21 -20.38 15.53 24.14
CA THR A 21 -19.83 16.13 22.90
C THR A 21 -18.33 16.45 22.97
N LEU A 22 -17.64 16.13 24.06
CA LEU A 22 -16.21 16.41 24.23
C LEU A 22 -15.29 15.21 23.93
N ALA A 23 -15.84 14.07 23.50
CA ALA A 23 -15.06 12.89 23.09
C ALA A 23 -14.84 12.78 21.56
N SER A 24 -15.20 13.80 20.78
CA SER A 24 -14.74 13.96 19.39
C SER A 24 -13.43 14.78 19.33
N GLY A 25 -12.59 14.63 20.36
CA GLY A 25 -11.16 14.89 20.22
C GLY A 25 -10.63 13.92 19.19
N CYS A 26 -10.61 14.37 17.94
CA CYS A 26 -9.90 13.74 16.84
C CYS A 26 -8.43 13.72 17.25
N SER A 27 -8.03 12.68 17.99
CA SER A 27 -6.64 12.28 18.09
C SER A 27 -6.20 12.09 16.65
N LYS A 28 -5.41 13.04 16.15
CA LYS A 28 -4.46 12.74 15.09
C LYS A 28 -3.52 11.73 15.71
N GLU A 29 -3.95 10.47 15.72
CA GLU A 29 -3.03 9.35 15.85
C GLU A 29 -1.98 9.61 14.79
N LYS A 30 -0.77 9.80 15.29
CA LYS A 30 0.42 9.80 14.48
C LYS A 30 0.29 8.57 13.60
N LYS A 31 0.41 8.77 12.28
CA LYS A 31 0.70 7.70 11.34
C LYS A 31 2.04 7.09 11.74
N ASP A 32 2.01 6.25 12.77
CA ASP A 32 3.04 5.28 13.06
C ASP A 32 2.41 3.92 12.81
N GLU A 33 1.96 3.75 11.57
CA GLU A 33 1.90 2.43 10.97
C GLU A 33 2.82 2.54 9.78
N THR A 34 4.10 2.31 10.09
CA THR A 34 4.90 1.40 9.29
C THR A 34 4.02 0.18 9.05
N SER A 35 3.17 0.24 8.02
CA SER A 35 2.54 -0.94 7.45
C SER A 35 3.70 -1.88 7.26
N LYS A 36 3.73 -2.91 8.10
CA LYS A 36 4.79 -3.89 8.11
C LYS A 36 4.58 -4.65 6.81
N ARG A 37 5.06 -4.07 5.71
CA ARG A 37 5.05 -4.62 4.37
C ARG A 37 5.81 -5.92 4.52
N VAL A 38 5.09 -7.03 4.59
CA VAL A 38 5.75 -8.30 4.71
C VAL A 38 6.28 -8.62 3.32
N MET A 39 7.52 -8.22 3.08
CA MET A 39 8.27 -8.62 1.91
C MET A 39 8.73 -10.06 2.18
N TYR A 40 8.08 -11.01 1.55
CA TYR A 40 8.43 -12.42 1.64
C TYR A 40 9.32 -12.74 0.44
N GLY A 41 10.62 -13.01 0.64
CA GLY A 41 11.44 -13.58 -0.44
C GLY A 41 12.38 -12.63 -1.17
N PHE A 42 12.73 -11.48 -0.58
CA PHE A 42 14.01 -10.87 -0.91
C PHE A 42 15.11 -11.75 -0.30
N ASP A 43 15.85 -12.46 -1.15
CA ASP A 43 17.05 -13.17 -0.74
C ASP A 43 18.06 -12.18 -0.14
N ASN A 44 18.93 -12.64 0.79
CA ASN A 44 19.99 -11.82 1.42
C ASN A 44 21.01 -11.20 0.43
N ILE A 45 20.81 -11.39 -0.87
CA ILE A 45 21.67 -10.97 -1.97
C ILE A 45 21.17 -9.63 -2.57
N VAL A 46 19.97 -9.20 -2.23
CA VAL A 46 19.40 -7.96 -2.75
C VAL A 46 19.89 -6.74 -1.98
N SER A 47 20.28 -5.71 -2.72
CA SER A 47 20.70 -4.41 -2.19
C SER A 47 19.52 -3.59 -1.63
N ASP A 48 19.79 -2.79 -0.60
CA ASP A 48 18.83 -1.81 -0.06
C ASP A 48 18.33 -0.85 -1.14
N LYS A 49 19.20 -0.47 -2.09
CA LYS A 49 18.86 0.35 -3.25
C LYS A 49 17.72 -0.26 -4.07
N LEU A 50 17.76 -1.57 -4.34
CA LEU A 50 16.70 -2.23 -5.09
C LEU A 50 15.39 -2.23 -4.30
N ILE A 51 15.47 -2.45 -2.99
CA ILE A 51 14.30 -2.38 -2.10
C ILE A 51 13.68 -0.99 -2.20
N ASP A 52 14.47 0.07 -2.09
CA ASP A 52 13.99 1.45 -2.22
C ASP A 52 13.31 1.68 -3.58
N ILE A 53 13.94 1.28 -4.69
CA ILE A 53 13.37 1.42 -6.04
C ILE A 53 12.02 0.71 -6.18
N LEU A 54 11.94 -0.54 -5.72
CA LEU A 54 10.74 -1.36 -5.90
C LEU A 54 9.63 -0.98 -4.92
N THR A 55 9.99 -0.38 -3.78
CA THR A 55 9.04 0.05 -2.75
C THR A 55 8.60 1.50 -2.88
N GLU A 56 9.28 2.28 -3.71
CA GLU A 56 8.91 3.66 -4.05
C GLU A 56 7.50 3.69 -4.63
N GLY A 57 6.61 4.44 -3.99
CA GLY A 57 5.23 4.60 -4.46
C GLY A 57 4.27 3.44 -4.11
N LEU A 58 4.72 2.38 -3.42
CA LEU A 58 3.81 1.34 -2.90
C LEU A 58 3.05 1.78 -1.63
N ASP A 59 3.17 3.05 -1.23
CA ASP A 59 2.45 3.63 -0.08
C ASP A 59 0.94 3.59 -0.24
N ASN A 60 0.48 3.47 -1.49
CA ASN A 60 -0.93 3.35 -1.84
C ASN A 60 -1.23 1.96 -2.41
N CYS A 61 -1.79 1.08 -1.58
CA CYS A 61 -2.25 -0.24 -2.04
C CYS A 61 -3.48 -0.20 -2.94
N SER A 62 -4.04 0.97 -3.30
CA SER A 62 -5.24 1.07 -4.13
C SER A 62 -5.11 0.42 -5.51
N CYS A 63 -3.89 0.20 -5.99
CA CYS A 63 -3.61 -0.42 -7.29
C CYS A 63 -2.97 -1.80 -7.20
N THR A 64 -2.98 -2.40 -6.00
CA THR A 64 -2.41 -3.73 -5.71
C THR A 64 -1.04 -3.93 -6.38
N PRO A 65 -0.04 -3.04 -6.13
CA PRO A 65 1.26 -3.25 -6.72
C PRO A 65 1.89 -4.52 -6.17
N THR A 66 2.56 -5.24 -7.07
CA THR A 66 3.10 -6.57 -6.84
C THR A 66 4.55 -6.58 -7.32
N ILE A 67 5.47 -6.96 -6.44
CA ILE A 67 6.87 -7.16 -6.83
C ILE A 67 7.04 -8.62 -7.25
N ILE A 68 7.62 -8.80 -8.42
CA ILE A 68 7.90 -10.10 -9.02
C ILE A 68 9.41 -10.28 -9.15
N LYS A 69 9.88 -11.45 -8.72
CA LYS A 69 11.18 -12.03 -9.07
C LYS A 69 10.97 -12.94 -10.27
N ALA A 70 11.82 -12.86 -11.28
CA ALA A 70 11.74 -13.72 -12.46
C ALA A 70 13.12 -13.94 -13.06
N LYS A 71 13.19 -14.80 -14.07
CA LYS A 71 14.38 -15.02 -14.89
C LYS A 71 14.22 -14.34 -16.24
N TYR A 72 15.22 -13.56 -16.64
CA TYR A 72 15.32 -12.92 -17.94
C TYR A 72 16.72 -13.16 -18.49
N GLU A 73 16.87 -13.70 -19.69
CA GLU A 73 18.18 -13.97 -20.32
C GLU A 73 19.21 -14.65 -19.38
N ASN A 74 18.78 -15.66 -18.63
CA ASN A 74 19.58 -16.42 -17.65
C ASN A 74 20.04 -15.66 -16.38
N GLN A 75 19.52 -14.46 -16.11
CA GLN A 75 19.74 -13.76 -14.85
C GLN A 75 18.43 -13.52 -14.09
N ILE A 76 18.54 -13.42 -12.77
CA ILE A 76 17.41 -13.06 -11.91
C ILE A 76 17.17 -11.56 -12.00
N VAL A 77 15.91 -11.21 -12.24
CA VAL A 77 15.44 -9.84 -12.33
C VAL A 77 14.26 -9.60 -11.40
N TYR A 78 14.06 -8.33 -11.06
CA TYR A 78 12.98 -7.86 -10.20
C TYR A 78 12.23 -6.72 -10.88
N TYR A 79 10.91 -6.70 -10.76
CA TYR A 79 10.08 -5.65 -11.32
C TYR A 79 8.74 -5.54 -10.58
N VAL A 80 8.07 -4.39 -10.77
CA VAL A 80 6.74 -4.11 -10.20
C VAL A 80 5.69 -4.19 -11.30
N ILE A 81 4.58 -4.85 -11.01
CA ILE A 81 3.35 -4.78 -11.81
C ILE A 81 2.18 -4.31 -10.94
N TYR A 82 1.19 -3.69 -11.58
CA TYR A 82 -0.05 -3.29 -10.95
C TYR A 82 -1.15 -4.23 -11.44
N THR A 83 -1.78 -4.96 -10.52
CA THR A 83 -2.74 -6.03 -10.87
C THR A 83 -4.20 -5.62 -10.67
N ASP A 84 -4.46 -4.40 -10.21
CA ASP A 84 -5.82 -3.89 -10.04
C ASP A 84 -6.40 -3.38 -11.36
N ALA A 85 -7.53 -3.94 -11.78
CA ALA A 85 -8.22 -3.59 -13.02
C ALA A 85 -8.81 -2.16 -13.05
N TYR A 86 -9.05 -1.55 -11.88
CA TYR A 86 -9.52 -0.17 -11.78
C TYR A 86 -8.39 0.84 -11.86
N CYS A 87 -7.16 0.39 -11.62
CA CYS A 87 -5.98 1.16 -11.88
C CYS A 87 -5.61 1.02 -13.35
N HIS A 88 -6.07 1.97 -14.16
CA HIS A 88 -5.68 2.15 -15.56
C HIS A 88 -4.20 2.56 -15.69
N VAL A 89 -3.31 1.77 -15.12
CA VAL A 89 -1.89 2.03 -15.03
C VAL A 89 -1.22 1.25 -16.15
N ILE A 90 -1.12 1.88 -17.32
CA ILE A 90 -0.34 1.36 -18.44
C ILE A 90 1.12 1.71 -18.17
N ILE A 91 1.75 0.97 -17.25
CA ILE A 91 3.19 1.09 -16.98
C ILE A 91 3.87 -0.17 -17.48
N ALA A 92 4.68 -0.02 -18.52
CA ALA A 92 5.58 -1.07 -18.94
C ALA A 92 6.68 -1.26 -17.88
N PRO A 93 6.92 -2.48 -17.39
CA PRO A 93 7.85 -2.69 -16.30
C PRO A 93 9.31 -2.43 -16.72
N THR A 94 10.08 -1.89 -15.79
CA THR A 94 11.55 -1.89 -15.87
C THR A 94 12.07 -3.07 -15.07
N LEU A 95 12.95 -3.86 -15.68
CA LEU A 95 13.61 -4.99 -15.05
C LEU A 95 14.90 -4.52 -14.37
N TYR A 96 15.08 -4.90 -13.11
CA TYR A 96 16.26 -4.59 -12.32
C TYR A 96 17.02 -5.85 -11.90
N ASP A 97 18.34 -5.77 -11.80
CA ASP A 97 19.16 -6.80 -11.14
C ASP A 97 19.06 -6.69 -9.61
N SER A 98 19.71 -7.59 -8.87
CA SER A 98 19.75 -7.57 -7.39
C SER A 98 20.41 -6.31 -6.79
N GLN A 99 21.14 -5.53 -7.60
CA GLN A 99 21.84 -4.31 -7.21
C GLN A 99 21.06 -3.04 -7.58
N GLY A 100 19.85 -3.17 -8.13
CA GLY A 100 19.04 -2.02 -8.55
C GLY A 100 19.56 -1.35 -9.81
N ASN A 101 20.30 -2.06 -10.66
CA ASN A 101 20.65 -1.57 -11.99
C ASN A 101 19.60 -2.00 -13.00
N ILE A 102 19.34 -1.17 -14.00
CA ILE A 102 18.39 -1.46 -15.07
C ILE A 102 19.01 -2.53 -15.98
N VAL A 103 18.33 -3.66 -16.08
CA VAL A 103 18.65 -4.75 -17.01
C VAL A 103 17.96 -4.53 -18.35
N ALA A 104 16.67 -4.19 -18.31
CA ALA A 104 15.87 -3.93 -19.51
C ALA A 104 14.69 -3.00 -19.19
N LYS A 105 14.23 -2.29 -20.21
CA LYS A 105 12.97 -1.52 -20.17
C LYS A 105 12.01 -2.13 -21.16
N MET A 106 10.83 -2.53 -20.69
CA MET A 106 9.79 -3.05 -21.57
C MET A 106 9.07 -1.88 -22.26
N ASN A 107 8.57 -2.14 -23.47
CA ASN A 107 7.84 -1.16 -24.25
C ASN A 107 6.34 -1.19 -23.95
N ASP A 108 5.82 -2.36 -23.54
CA ASP A 108 4.43 -2.53 -23.14
C ASP A 108 4.27 -3.52 -21.96
N VAL A 109 3.05 -3.62 -21.44
CA VAL A 109 2.69 -4.46 -20.29
C VAL A 109 2.55 -5.95 -20.65
N TYR A 110 2.54 -6.32 -21.93
CA TYR A 110 2.40 -7.71 -22.36
C TYR A 110 3.77 -8.33 -22.69
N GLU A 111 4.73 -7.52 -23.15
CA GLU A 111 6.06 -7.91 -23.58
C GLU A 111 6.83 -8.66 -22.48
N TYR A 112 6.64 -8.31 -21.21
CA TYR A 112 7.33 -8.99 -20.12
C TYR A 112 6.87 -10.45 -19.98
N SER A 113 5.57 -10.73 -20.20
CA SER A 113 4.99 -12.06 -19.97
C SER A 113 5.55 -13.14 -20.90
N GLU A 114 6.06 -12.74 -22.06
CA GLU A 114 6.70 -13.63 -23.04
C GLU A 114 8.22 -13.75 -22.85
N LYS A 115 8.83 -12.76 -22.19
CA LYS A 115 10.29 -12.64 -22.07
C LYS A 115 10.86 -13.12 -20.74
N VAL A 116 10.03 -13.17 -19.69
CA VAL A 116 10.45 -13.63 -18.38
C VAL A 116 9.87 -15.02 -18.08
N SER A 117 10.62 -15.82 -17.33
CA SER A 117 10.21 -17.15 -16.87
C SER A 117 10.45 -17.31 -15.38
N GLU A 118 10.05 -18.46 -14.81
CA GLU A 118 10.30 -18.78 -13.40
C GLU A 118 9.83 -17.67 -12.44
N THR A 119 8.63 -17.14 -12.66
CA THR A 119 8.09 -16.00 -11.93
C THR A 119 7.66 -16.37 -10.52
N GLU A 120 8.09 -15.58 -9.53
CA GLU A 120 7.76 -15.68 -8.12
C GLU A 120 7.28 -14.31 -7.62
N ILE A 121 6.10 -14.28 -6.96
CA ILE A 121 5.60 -13.06 -6.30
C ILE A 121 6.27 -12.97 -4.93
N ILE A 122 7.06 -11.92 -4.72
CA ILE A 122 7.79 -11.68 -3.46
C ILE A 122 7.17 -10.57 -2.60
N TYR A 123 6.24 -9.81 -3.18
CA TYR A 123 5.44 -8.84 -2.44
C TYR A 123 4.14 -8.57 -3.17
N ARG A 124 3.05 -8.43 -2.41
CA ARG A 124 1.76 -7.95 -2.89
C ARG A 124 1.18 -6.97 -1.88
N CYS A 125 0.87 -5.76 -2.31
CA CYS A 125 0.17 -4.79 -1.46
C CYS A 125 -1.29 -5.23 -1.33
N GLY A 126 -1.84 -5.20 -0.11
CA GLY A 126 -3.28 -5.43 0.12
C GLY A 126 -3.69 -6.85 0.47
N HIS A 127 -2.79 -7.66 1.06
CA HIS A 127 -3.17 -8.89 1.75
C HIS A 127 -2.55 -8.99 3.14
#